data_AF-A0A847E8U7-F1
#
_entry.id   AF-A0A847E8U7-F1
#
_cell.length_a   1.000
_cell.length_b   1.000
_cell.length_c   1.000
_cell.angle_alpha   90.00
_cell.angle_beta   90.00
_cell.angle_gamma   90.00
#
_symmetry.space_group_name_H-M   'P 1'
#
loop_
_entity.id
_entity.type
_entity.pdbx_description
1 polymer ?
#
loop_
_entity_poly.entity_id
_entity_poly.type
_entity_poly.pdbx_seq_one_letter_code
_entity_poly.pdbx_strand_id
1 'polypeptide(L)'
;MKIGILTIGNELMNGRIADTNSSFIAREINLQGWQIETMMSVGDDFTAIKSRLHYLLSLTDAVICTGGLGPTADDITTAAIARAFGLPLFTDEDVLQSIKDRFERYHFQWIENNAKQAVFPQGSEVIVNPVGT
;
A
#
# COMPACT_ATOMS: atom_id res chain seq x y z
N MET A 1 13.47 -4.68 16.37
CA MET A 1 13.09 -5.12 15.01
C MET A 1 13.73 -4.19 14.01
N LYS A 2 14.15 -4.75 12.87
CA LYS A 2 14.59 -4.01 11.69
C LYS A 2 13.43 -3.91 10.71
N ILE A 3 13.13 -2.70 10.24
CA ILE A 3 12.00 -2.42 9.36
C ILE A 3 12.50 -1.85 8.04
N GLY A 4 11.93 -2.32 6.94
CA GLY A 4 12.10 -1.78 5.61
C GLY A 4 10.93 -0.85 5.24
N ILE A 5 11.18 0.18 4.43
CA ILE A 5 10.13 1.00 3.84
C ILE A 5 10.19 0.89 2.32
N LEU A 6 9.05 0.62 1.69
CA LEU A 6 8.89 0.64 0.24
C LEU A 6 7.84 1.68 -0.14
N THR A 7 8.27 2.76 -0.78
CA THR A 7 7.36 3.75 -1.36
C THR A 7 7.13 3.46 -2.84
N ILE A 8 5.87 3.50 -3.27
CA ILE A 8 5.43 3.11 -4.60
C ILE A 8 4.69 4.30 -5.21
N GLY A 9 5.17 4.77 -6.36
CA GLY A 9 4.52 5.85 -7.11
C GLY A 9 5.42 6.45 -8.18
N ASN A 10 4.92 6.55 -9.40
CA ASN A 10 5.64 7.15 -10.52
C ASN A 10 5.98 8.64 -10.31
N GLU A 11 5.16 9.37 -9.55
CA GLU A 11 5.38 10.77 -9.16
C GLU A 11 6.58 10.98 -8.24
N LEU A 12 6.97 9.94 -7.49
CA LEU A 12 8.24 9.92 -6.77
C LEU A 12 9.41 9.76 -7.76
N MET A 13 9.27 8.87 -8.74
CA MET A 13 10.32 8.55 -9.71
C MET A 13 10.62 9.70 -10.68
N ASN A 14 9.61 10.49 -11.02
CA ASN A 14 9.77 11.65 -11.89
C ASN A 14 9.98 12.97 -11.12
N GLY A 15 10.06 12.92 -9.78
CA GLY A 15 10.35 14.07 -8.94
C GLY A 15 9.24 15.11 -8.84
N ARG A 16 8.00 14.78 -9.21
CA ARG A 16 6.85 15.69 -9.01
C ARG A 16 6.52 15.87 -7.54
N ILE A 17 6.75 14.86 -6.71
CA ILE A 17 6.50 14.88 -5.28
C ILE A 17 7.75 14.38 -4.55
N ALA A 18 8.09 15.04 -3.43
CA ALA A 18 9.11 14.57 -2.51
C ALA A 18 8.56 13.48 -1.58
N ASP A 19 9.35 12.43 -1.32
CA ASP A 19 8.96 11.36 -0.40
C ASP A 19 9.01 11.83 1.07
N THR A 20 7.90 12.41 1.52
CA THR A 20 7.70 12.78 2.93
C THR A 20 7.15 11.63 3.77
N ASN A 21 6.59 10.59 3.12
CA ASN A 21 6.02 9.43 3.79
C ASN A 21 7.10 8.60 4.47
N SER A 22 8.20 8.29 3.77
CA SER A 22 9.35 7.58 4.34
C SER A 22 9.91 8.30 5.55
N SER A 23 10.03 9.63 5.46
CA SER A 23 10.54 10.46 6.56
C SER A 23 9.62 10.41 7.79
N PHE A 24 8.30 10.48 7.57
CA PHE A 24 7.31 10.37 8.65
C PHE A 24 7.36 8.98 9.31
N ILE A 25 7.25 7.90 8.51
CA ILE A 25 7.25 6.52 9.01
C ILE A 25 8.54 6.25 9.79
N ALA A 26 9.70 6.65 9.25
CA ALA A 26 10.97 6.45 9.93
C ALA A 26 11.02 7.11 11.30
N ARG A 27 10.50 8.34 11.43
CA ARG A 27 10.42 9.03 12.72
C ARG A 27 9.52 8.28 13.69
N GLU A 28 8.32 7.89 13.27
CA GLU A 28 7.37 7.18 14.13
C GLU A 28 7.91 5.83 14.59
N ILE A 29 8.56 5.07 13.70
CA ILE A 29 9.20 3.79 14.03
C ILE A 29 10.34 3.97 15.05
N ASN A 30 11.17 5.01 14.89
CA ASN A 30 12.25 5.30 15.85
C ASN A 30 11.69 5.64 17.24
N LEU A 31 10.57 6.36 17.33
CA LEU A 31 9.91 6.67 18.60
C LEU A 31 9.42 5.40 19.33
N GLN A 32 9.12 4.32 18.60
CA GLN A 32 8.77 3.02 19.18
C GLN A 32 10.01 2.17 19.57
N GLY A 33 11.23 2.69 19.40
CA GLY A 33 12.47 1.97 19.70
C GLY A 33 12.88 0.93 18.66
N TRP A 34 12.30 1.00 17.45
CA TRP A 34 12.67 0.14 16.33
C TRP A 34 13.53 0.90 15.32
N GLN A 35 14.23 0.17 14.45
CA GLN A 35 15.18 0.75 13.50
C GLN A 35 14.69 0.57 12.07
N ILE A 36 14.81 1.64 11.27
CA ILE A 36 14.72 1.54 9.81
C ILE A 36 16.06 1.08 9.26
N GLU A 37 16.09 -0.09 8.62
CA GLU A 37 17.31 -0.64 8.02
C GLU A 37 17.54 -0.06 6.62
N THR A 38 16.47 0.03 5.82
CA THR A 38 16.55 0.46 4.41
C THR A 38 15.21 1.03 3.98
N MET A 39 15.26 2.13 3.21
CA MET A 39 14.10 2.73 2.56
C MET A 39 14.36 2.73 1.05
N MET A 40 13.38 2.31 0.25
CA MET A 40 13.46 2.29 -1.20
C MET A 40 12.19 2.85 -1.82
N SER A 41 12.34 3.46 -3.00
CA SER A 41 11.23 3.97 -3.79
C SER A 41 11.23 3.30 -5.17
N VAL A 42 10.05 2.96 -5.68
CA VAL A 42 9.84 2.37 -7.01
C VAL A 42 8.64 3.01 -7.70
N GLY A 43 8.59 2.91 -9.03
CA GLY A 43 7.39 3.25 -9.79
C GLY A 43 6.32 2.15 -9.73
N ASP A 44 5.17 2.42 -10.34
CA ASP A 44 4.02 1.52 -10.40
C ASP A 44 4.22 0.38 -11.42
N ASP A 45 5.24 -0.45 -11.18
CA ASP A 45 5.58 -1.63 -11.97
C ASP A 45 5.70 -2.88 -11.08
N PHE A 46 5.05 -3.96 -11.50
CA PHE A 46 5.04 -5.21 -10.74
C PHE A 46 6.45 -5.77 -10.50
N THR A 47 7.32 -5.74 -11.51
CA THR A 47 8.67 -6.31 -11.42
C THR A 47 9.53 -5.49 -10.45
N ALA A 48 9.41 -4.17 -10.51
CA ALA A 48 10.04 -3.25 -9.57
C ALA A 48 9.56 -3.49 -8.14
N ILE A 49 8.24 -3.50 -7.89
CA ILE A 49 7.66 -3.75 -6.56
C ILE A 49 8.14 -5.10 -6.01
N LYS A 50 7.97 -6.19 -6.77
CA LYS A 50 8.34 -7.54 -6.32
C LYS A 50 9.83 -7.65 -5.95
N SER A 51 10.71 -7.16 -6.84
CA SER A 51 12.15 -7.28 -6.61
C SER A 51 12.63 -6.50 -5.38
N ARG A 52 12.10 -5.29 -5.16
CA ARG A 52 12.48 -4.46 -4.01
C ARG A 52 11.85 -4.95 -2.71
N LEU A 53 10.62 -5.44 -2.77
CA LEU A 53 9.97 -6.08 -1.63
C LEU A 53 10.78 -7.29 -1.15
N HIS A 54 11.19 -8.20 -2.04
CA HIS A 54 12.02 -9.35 -1.66
C HIS A 54 13.40 -8.94 -1.13
N TYR A 55 14.01 -7.90 -1.71
CA TYR A 55 15.28 -7.37 -1.20
C TYR A 55 15.14 -6.79 0.21
N LEU A 56 14.10 -6.02 0.48
CA LEU A 56 13.85 -5.48 1.83
C LEU A 56 13.59 -6.61 2.83
N LEU A 57 12.78 -7.60 2.46
CA LEU A 57 12.48 -8.76 3.31
C LEU A 57 13.71 -9.65 3.60
N SER A 58 14.77 -9.60 2.79
CA SER A 58 16.00 -10.33 3.08
C SER A 58 16.89 -9.63 4.13
N LEU A 59 16.61 -8.35 4.42
CA LEU A 59 17.38 -7.52 5.34
C LEU A 59 16.61 -7.14 6.61
N THR A 60 15.29 -7.34 6.63
CA THR A 60 14.39 -6.78 7.65
C THR A 60 13.39 -7.80 8.17
N ASP A 61 12.92 -7.59 9.40
CA ASP A 61 11.91 -8.43 10.04
C ASP A 61 10.50 -8.13 9.48
N ALA A 62 10.29 -6.90 9.00
CA ALA A 62 9.02 -6.45 8.44
C ALA A 62 9.23 -5.32 7.41
N VAL A 63 8.29 -5.16 6.48
CA VAL A 63 8.30 -4.10 5.48
C VAL A 63 6.99 -3.32 5.53
N ILE A 64 7.10 -1.99 5.55
CA ILE A 64 5.96 -1.07 5.40
C ILE A 64 5.94 -0.58 3.94
N CYS A 65 4.85 -0.87 3.24
CA CYS A 65 4.61 -0.37 1.89
C CYS A 65 3.63 0.82 1.93
N THR A 66 3.82 1.82 1.07
CA THR A 66 2.87 2.93 0.92
C THR A 66 2.80 3.43 -0.53
N GLY A 67 1.63 3.90 -0.93
CA GLY A 67 1.31 4.30 -2.31
C GLY A 67 0.72 3.16 -3.14
N GLY A 68 0.04 3.49 -4.23
CA GLY A 68 -0.54 2.50 -5.16
C GLY A 68 -1.74 1.70 -4.61
N LEU A 69 -2.49 2.23 -3.63
CA LEU A 69 -3.65 1.58 -2.98
C LEU A 69 -5.01 2.18 -3.39
N GLY A 70 -5.00 3.24 -4.21
CA GLY A 70 -6.21 3.90 -4.66
C GLY A 70 -6.98 3.11 -5.72
N PRO A 71 -8.00 3.74 -6.32
CA PRO A 71 -8.82 3.09 -7.33
C PRO A 71 -8.18 3.11 -8.73
N THR A 72 -7.14 3.88 -9.07
CA THR A 72 -6.74 4.10 -10.48
C THR A 72 -5.99 2.91 -11.09
N ALA A 73 -5.92 2.78 -12.42
CA ALA A 73 -5.33 1.58 -13.05
C ALA A 73 -3.85 1.34 -12.71
N ASP A 74 -3.12 2.40 -12.36
CA ASP A 74 -1.74 2.39 -11.87
C ASP A 74 -1.62 2.07 -10.37
N ASP A 75 -2.68 2.16 -9.58
CA ASP A 75 -2.69 1.67 -8.19
C ASP A 75 -2.68 0.13 -8.16
N ILE A 76 -1.49 -0.46 -8.17
CA ILE A 76 -1.29 -1.92 -8.29
C ILE A 76 -0.68 -2.59 -7.05
N THR A 77 -0.45 -1.87 -5.95
CA THR A 77 0.32 -2.35 -4.80
C THR A 77 -0.25 -3.63 -4.20
N THR A 78 -1.55 -3.68 -3.89
CA THR A 78 -2.21 -4.87 -3.32
C THR A 78 -2.04 -6.08 -4.24
N ALA A 79 -2.35 -5.92 -5.52
CA ALA A 79 -2.25 -7.00 -6.51
C ALA A 79 -0.80 -7.47 -6.72
N ALA A 80 0.15 -6.53 -6.71
CA ALA A 80 1.57 -6.82 -6.83
C ALA A 80 2.10 -7.61 -5.62
N ILE A 81 1.70 -7.23 -4.41
CA ILE A 81 2.06 -7.95 -3.17
C ILE A 81 1.46 -9.36 -3.19
N ALA A 82 0.17 -9.51 -3.47
CA ALA A 82 -0.48 -10.82 -3.56
C ALA A 82 0.24 -11.73 -4.56
N ARG A 83 0.54 -11.21 -5.76
CA ARG A 83 1.26 -11.94 -6.80
C ARG A 83 2.71 -12.25 -6.42
N ALA A 84 3.39 -11.38 -5.67
CA ALA A 84 4.76 -11.63 -5.19
C ALA A 84 4.81 -12.82 -4.22
N PHE A 85 3.79 -12.97 -3.38
CA PHE A 85 3.67 -14.07 -2.42
C PHE A 85 2.89 -15.29 -2.93
N GLY A 86 2.34 -15.24 -4.14
CA GLY A 86 1.50 -16.31 -4.68
C GLY A 86 0.17 -16.49 -3.94
N LEU A 87 -0.35 -15.41 -3.35
CA LEU A 87 -1.59 -15.41 -2.59
C LEU A 87 -2.77 -15.09 -3.52
N PRO A 88 -3.91 -15.78 -3.39
CA PRO A 88 -5.14 -15.36 -4.05
C PRO A 88 -5.64 -14.04 -3.45
N LEU A 89 -6.46 -13.33 -4.22
CA LEU A 89 -7.15 -12.13 -3.77
C LEU A 89 -8.59 -12.48 -3.36
N PHE A 90 -9.10 -11.82 -2.33
CA PHE A 90 -10.50 -11.87 -1.94
C PHE A 90 -11.04 -10.45 -1.80
N THR A 91 -12.36 -10.29 -1.95
CA THR A 91 -13.06 -9.03 -1.64
C THR A 91 -13.58 -9.09 -0.22
N ASP A 92 -13.27 -8.08 0.57
CA ASP A 92 -13.87 -7.87 1.88
C ASP A 92 -15.18 -7.09 1.69
N GLU A 93 -16.31 -7.78 1.88
CA GLU A 93 -17.64 -7.20 1.66
C GLU A 93 -17.98 -6.09 2.66
N ASP A 94 -17.44 -6.13 3.88
CA ASP A 94 -17.67 -5.10 4.90
C ASP A 94 -16.94 -3.80 4.51
N VAL A 95 -15.69 -3.92 4.03
CA VAL A 95 -14.94 -2.79 3.48
C VAL A 95 -15.64 -2.24 2.23
N LEU A 96 -16.06 -3.12 1.31
CA LEU A 96 -16.76 -2.69 0.09
C LEU A 96 -18.03 -1.90 0.42
N GLN A 97 -18.81 -2.38 1.39
CA GLN A 97 -20.01 -1.67 1.83
C GLN A 97 -19.67 -0.33 2.50
N SER A 98 -18.64 -0.28 3.35
CA SER A 98 -18.16 0.97 3.97
C SER A 98 -17.75 2.02 2.91
N ILE A 99 -17.09 1.59 1.83
CA ILE A 99 -16.74 2.48 0.71
C ILE A 99 -18.02 2.99 0.02
N LYS A 100 -18.99 2.10 -0.28
CA LYS A 100 -20.27 2.49 -0.90
C LYS A 100 -21.05 3.49 -0.03
N ASP A 101 -21.17 3.21 1.26
CA ASP A 101 -21.84 4.09 2.23
C ASP A 101 -21.18 5.47 2.28
N ARG A 102 -19.84 5.52 2.16
CA ARG A 102 -19.09 6.76 2.08
C ARG A 102 -19.43 7.54 0.81
N PHE A 103 -19.51 6.89 -0.35
CA PHE A 103 -19.92 7.52 -1.60
C PHE A 103 -21.34 8.08 -1.49
N GLU A 104 -22.29 7.31 -0.95
CA GLU A 104 -23.67 7.75 -0.74
C GLU A 104 -23.76 8.96 0.20
N ARG A 105 -23.04 8.92 1.33
CA ARG A 105 -22.99 10.01 2.32
C ARG A 105 -22.51 11.33 1.73
N TYR A 106 -21.55 11.28 0.81
CA TYR A 106 -21.00 12.47 0.14
C TYR A 106 -21.65 12.75 -1.21
N HIS A 107 -22.73 12.04 -1.58
CA HIS A 107 -23.41 12.16 -2.86
C HIS A 107 -22.50 11.98 -4.08
N PHE A 108 -21.47 11.14 -3.96
CA PHE A 108 -20.63 10.76 -5.09
C PHE A 108 -21.28 9.62 -5.87
N GLN A 109 -21.15 9.68 -7.19
CA GLN A 109 -21.59 8.59 -8.06
C GLN A 109 -20.64 7.39 -7.90
N TRP A 110 -21.21 6.20 -7.70
CA TRP A 110 -20.44 4.96 -7.68
C TRP A 110 -19.77 4.70 -9.03
N ILE A 111 -18.47 4.38 -8.99
CA ILE A 111 -17.69 3.91 -10.12
C ILE A 111 -17.12 2.55 -9.73
N GLU A 112 -17.30 1.54 -10.58
CA GLU A 112 -16.99 0.14 -10.26
C GLU A 112 -15.52 -0.09 -9.90
N ASN A 113 -14.61 0.73 -10.45
CA ASN A 113 -13.19 0.64 -10.17
C ASN A 113 -12.83 0.92 -8.69
N ASN A 114 -13.70 1.57 -7.91
CA ASN A 114 -13.50 1.72 -6.46
C ASN A 114 -13.64 0.40 -5.71
N ALA A 115 -14.35 -0.59 -6.27
CA ALA A 115 -14.52 -1.91 -5.62
C ALA A 115 -13.17 -2.58 -5.34
N LYS A 116 -12.15 -2.32 -6.18
CA LYS A 116 -10.84 -2.93 -5.99
C LYS A 116 -10.13 -2.48 -4.70
N GLN A 117 -10.53 -1.35 -4.11
CA GLN A 117 -9.98 -0.89 -2.83
C GLN A 117 -10.43 -1.77 -1.65
N ALA A 118 -11.46 -2.60 -1.85
CA ALA A 118 -11.89 -3.62 -0.91
C ALA A 118 -11.31 -5.01 -1.21
N VAL A 119 -10.32 -5.11 -2.11
CA VAL A 119 -9.68 -6.37 -2.48
C VAL A 119 -8.36 -6.52 -1.74
N PHE A 120 -8.12 -7.68 -1.14
CA PHE A 120 -6.96 -7.95 -0.30
C PHE A 120 -6.32 -9.32 -0.58
N PRO A 121 -5.02 -9.51 -0.30
CA PRO A 121 -4.38 -10.82 -0.34
C PRO A 121 -4.96 -11.74 0.75
N GLN A 122 -5.23 -12.99 0.41
CA GLN A 122 -5.71 -13.99 1.37
C GLN A 122 -4.77 -14.08 2.59
N GLY A 123 -5.33 -14.00 3.80
CA GLY A 123 -4.58 -14.05 5.05
C GLY A 123 -4.10 -12.69 5.57
N SER A 124 -4.43 -11.58 4.88
CA SER A 124 -4.21 -10.24 5.42
C SER A 124 -5.20 -9.90 6.54
N GLU A 125 -4.76 -9.12 7.50
CA GLU A 125 -5.63 -8.38 8.41
C GLU A 125 -5.90 -6.99 7.84
N VAL A 126 -7.17 -6.60 7.76
CA VAL A 126 -7.57 -5.30 7.19
C VAL A 126 -7.51 -4.22 8.26
N ILE A 127 -6.85 -3.11 7.95
CA ILE A 127 -6.82 -1.91 8.79
C ILE A 127 -7.76 -0.87 8.19
N VAL A 128 -8.80 -0.50 8.95
CA VAL A 128 -9.80 0.47 8.50
C VAL A 128 -9.17 1.84 8.30
N ASN A 129 -9.47 2.47 7.17
CA ASN A 129 -9.05 3.83 6.85
C ASN A 129 -10.16 4.85 7.20
N PRO A 130 -10.06 5.59 8.32
CA PRO A 130 -11.09 6.56 8.70
C PRO A 130 -11.07 7.83 7.83
N VAL A 131 -9.97 8.10 7.12
CA VAL A 131 -9.76 9.36 6.38
C VAL A 131 -10.07 9.21 4.90
N GLY A 132 -9.83 8.04 4.31
CA GLY A 132 -10.08 7.74 2.89
C GLY A 132 -11.04 6.57 2.68
N THR A 133 -11.03 6.03 1.47
CA THR A 133 -11.69 4.76 1.15
C THR A 133 -10.81 3.58 1.48
#